data_AF-A0A8H6W8V5-F1
#
_entry.id   AF-A0A8H6W8V5-F1
#
_cell.length_a   1.000
_cell.length_b   1.000
_cell.length_c   1.000
_cell.angle_alpha   90.00
_cell.angle_beta   90.00
_cell.angle_gamma   90.00
#
_symmetry.space_group_name_H-M   'P 1'
#
loop_
_entity.id
_entity.type
_entity.pdbx_description
1 polymer ?
#
loop_
_entity_poly.entity_id
_entity_poly.type
_entity_poly.pdbx_seq_one_letter_code
_entity_poly.pdbx_strand_id
1 'polypeptide(L)'
;MAPKTLLEVLETQLNVDVDTMDPSVAKSLPFKPHDMTSNQFIVLERMQLEENRALVEQAARECAANGWEAVVDRISAQLCAANIENITGRVLLQTSAFHAYDTQKVVDHARRYAFELERAGIPKERFCIKIPVCPGAINAAPILLQEGIRTLGTSLFSVAQAIAASQAGCLYISPYYNEINAHADRTIWPQSDDPALLHTSSARMMHIRAIYQQLAAQTGKEQPLIKAASFLSAEEAMAFGEMQVHSATLPAGVLAVLSQTPAVASPSARIPGVPKLLESNASYFDERALPERLAAVSKTDPLTPGWDGVLASTEIDYLANGGEALGRAIEEDPATKQRLADALKLFQDVELRMKALVEEAMSKQERDRSHVSTRLDSRHRLKNLIARLGRSPTFLSRPNSMSSVPKLLVAGLGNLPYPNTRHSLGQLVIDQLAWRTGIRLSSDREGFSGAGTVMLGGESVALTLFKSKYLMNVSGPSIAACARKNGLPPTSVVILSDSTDHDRCTLKYRLGGSANGHNGVKSLISALGTNQFHRIRLGVGKESLMEMSDYVMGRLSSYEKRFWTEEGLDLVSAAIEQVALKMKE
;
A
#
# COMPACT_ATOMS: atom_id res chain seq x y z
N MET A 1 -32.83 -7.94 25.97
CA MET A 1 -31.49 -8.05 25.35
C MET A 1 -31.52 -7.28 24.04
N ALA A 2 -30.47 -6.53 23.71
CA ALA A 2 -30.33 -5.99 22.36
C ALA A 2 -30.32 -7.16 21.36
N PRO A 3 -30.88 -6.99 20.14
CA PRO A 3 -30.81 -8.03 19.13
C PRO A 3 -29.36 -8.30 18.76
N LYS A 4 -28.99 -9.57 18.59
CA LYS A 4 -27.65 -9.97 18.12
C LYS A 4 -27.33 -9.27 16.79
N THR A 5 -26.08 -8.88 16.62
CA THR A 5 -25.52 -8.38 15.37
C THR A 5 -25.22 -9.51 14.39
N LEU A 6 -24.99 -9.20 13.11
CA LEU A 6 -24.51 -10.20 12.15
C LEU A 6 -23.19 -10.81 12.58
N LEU A 7 -22.28 -10.01 13.14
CA LEU A 7 -20.98 -10.49 13.61
C LEU A 7 -21.13 -11.56 14.70
N GLU A 8 -22.00 -11.33 15.68
CA GLU A 8 -22.26 -12.29 16.76
C GLU A 8 -22.95 -13.56 16.26
N VAL A 9 -23.73 -13.48 15.18
CA VAL A 9 -24.30 -14.67 14.54
C VAL A 9 -23.21 -15.45 13.80
N LEU A 10 -22.39 -14.77 13.00
CA LEU A 10 -21.32 -15.39 12.23
C LEU A 10 -20.31 -16.11 13.13
N GLU A 11 -19.96 -15.54 14.28
CA GLU A 11 -19.03 -16.16 15.24
C GLU A 11 -19.56 -17.47 15.85
N THR A 12 -20.88 -17.71 15.82
CA THR A 12 -21.44 -19.02 16.20
C THR A 12 -21.31 -20.08 15.12
N GLN A 13 -20.97 -19.67 13.88
CA GLN A 13 -20.97 -20.50 12.69
C GLN A 13 -19.55 -20.80 12.18
N LEU A 14 -18.61 -19.89 12.41
CA LEU A 14 -17.19 -20.05 12.06
C LEU A 14 -16.31 -19.14 12.92
N ASN A 15 -14.99 -19.35 12.91
CA ASN A 15 -14.06 -18.48 13.64
C ASN A 15 -13.87 -17.18 12.86
N VAL A 16 -14.16 -16.04 13.49
CA VAL A 16 -13.89 -14.73 12.90
C VAL A 16 -12.43 -14.35 13.16
N ASP A 17 -11.68 -14.16 12.08
CA ASP A 17 -10.34 -13.58 12.10
C ASP A 17 -10.37 -12.13 11.61
N VAL A 18 -9.35 -11.36 11.96
CA VAL A 18 -9.18 -9.99 11.47
C VAL A 18 -8.14 -9.94 10.34
N ASP A 19 -8.48 -9.34 9.19
CA ASP A 19 -7.56 -9.08 8.09
C ASP A 19 -7.05 -7.64 8.14
N THR A 20 -6.37 -7.32 9.23
CA THR A 20 -5.75 -6.02 9.48
C THR A 20 -4.72 -6.14 10.59
N MET A 21 -3.70 -5.27 10.57
CA MET A 21 -2.71 -5.13 11.62
C MET A 21 -3.02 -3.97 12.58
N ASP A 22 -4.20 -3.33 12.47
CA ASP A 22 -4.64 -2.31 13.41
C ASP A 22 -5.22 -2.94 14.70
N PRO A 23 -4.55 -2.82 15.86
CA PRO A 23 -5.04 -3.41 17.11
C PRO A 23 -6.38 -2.84 17.58
N SER A 24 -6.75 -1.63 17.15
CA SER A 24 -8.02 -1.02 17.54
C SER A 24 -9.22 -1.80 16.97
N VAL A 25 -9.06 -2.42 15.80
CA VAL A 25 -10.11 -3.22 15.16
C VAL A 25 -10.40 -4.45 16.02
N ALA A 26 -9.39 -5.26 16.34
CA ALA A 26 -9.56 -6.44 17.18
C ALA A 26 -10.13 -6.10 18.57
N LYS A 27 -9.70 -4.98 19.17
CA LYS A 27 -10.19 -4.52 20.49
C LYS A 27 -11.62 -4.00 20.46
N SER A 28 -12.11 -3.56 19.30
CA SER A 28 -13.48 -3.04 19.15
C SER A 28 -14.54 -4.14 19.02
N LEU A 29 -14.13 -5.38 18.73
CA LEU A 29 -15.06 -6.49 18.55
C LEU A 29 -15.68 -6.93 19.88
N PRO A 30 -16.92 -7.45 19.87
CA PRO A 30 -17.61 -7.91 21.09
C PRO A 30 -17.00 -9.19 21.70
N PHE A 31 -16.03 -9.80 21.04
CA PHE A 31 -15.26 -10.97 21.48
C PHE A 31 -13.82 -10.84 20.95
N LYS A 32 -12.88 -11.60 21.52
CA LYS A 32 -11.52 -11.68 20.96
C LYS A 32 -11.56 -12.48 19.65
N PRO A 33 -11.18 -11.89 18.50
CA PRO A 33 -11.11 -12.63 17.25
C PRO A 33 -10.07 -13.76 17.33
N HIS A 34 -10.21 -14.74 16.45
CA HIS A 34 -9.40 -15.93 16.49
C HIS A 34 -7.98 -15.69 15.98
N ASP A 35 -7.79 -15.48 14.68
CA ASP A 35 -6.48 -15.14 14.11
C ASP A 35 -6.40 -13.68 13.63
N MET A 36 -5.18 -13.22 13.34
CA MET A 36 -4.92 -11.98 12.60
C MET A 36 -4.13 -12.30 11.33
N THR A 37 -4.73 -12.09 10.16
CA THR A 37 -4.01 -12.21 8.89
C THR A 37 -3.47 -10.87 8.42
N SER A 38 -2.36 -10.94 7.69
CA SER A 38 -1.82 -9.79 6.98
C SER A 38 -1.31 -10.19 5.61
N ASN A 39 -1.04 -9.18 4.80
CA ASN A 39 -0.38 -9.28 3.51
C ASN A 39 0.39 -7.97 3.28
N GLN A 40 1.02 -7.86 2.13
CA GLN A 40 1.82 -6.72 1.75
C GLN A 40 1.04 -5.40 1.83
N PHE A 41 -0.23 -5.34 1.41
CA PHE A 41 -1.00 -4.10 1.49
C PHE A 41 -1.19 -3.64 2.93
N ILE A 42 -1.56 -4.56 3.82
CA ILE A 42 -1.81 -4.26 5.22
C ILE A 42 -0.54 -3.79 5.91
N VAL A 43 0.60 -4.45 5.65
CA VAL A 43 1.90 -4.02 6.20
C VAL A 43 2.25 -2.61 5.69
N LEU A 44 2.10 -2.35 4.39
CA LEU A 44 2.42 -1.04 3.82
C LEU A 44 1.51 0.05 4.39
N GLU A 45 0.21 -0.21 4.48
CA GLU A 45 -0.77 0.72 5.09
C GLU A 45 -0.31 1.12 6.48
N ARG A 46 0.04 0.15 7.34
CA ARG A 46 0.54 0.45 8.70
C ARG A 46 1.87 1.20 8.69
N MET A 47 2.81 0.85 7.80
CA MET A 47 4.10 1.54 7.67
C MET A 47 3.96 3.03 7.31
N GLN A 48 2.91 3.39 6.57
CA GLN A 48 2.66 4.77 6.13
C GLN A 48 2.02 5.66 7.21
N LEU A 49 1.54 5.09 8.32
CA LEU A 49 0.92 5.87 9.39
C LEU A 49 1.96 6.56 10.25
N GLU A 50 1.72 7.84 10.59
CA GLU A 50 2.64 8.64 11.41
C GLU A 50 2.89 8.00 12.79
N GLU A 51 1.90 7.35 13.38
CA GLU A 51 2.02 6.64 14.65
C GLU A 51 3.05 5.48 14.60
N ASN A 52 3.30 4.90 13.43
CA ASN A 52 4.27 3.82 13.23
C ASN A 52 5.61 4.34 12.68
N ARG A 53 5.78 5.65 12.49
CA ARG A 53 7.04 6.23 11.98
C ARG A 53 8.24 5.85 12.84
N ALA A 54 8.10 5.94 14.16
CA ALA A 54 9.16 5.58 15.09
C ALA A 54 9.57 4.09 14.97
N LEU A 55 8.59 3.21 14.72
CA LEU A 55 8.83 1.78 14.47
C LEU A 55 9.64 1.59 13.18
N VAL A 56 9.24 2.26 12.08
CA VAL A 56 9.96 2.18 10.80
C VAL A 56 11.40 2.68 10.93
N GLU A 57 11.60 3.83 11.57
CA GLU A 57 12.93 4.39 11.80
C GLU A 57 13.79 3.47 12.68
N GLN A 58 13.21 2.88 13.73
CA GLN A 58 13.92 1.95 14.59
C GLN A 58 14.34 0.67 13.86
N ALA A 59 13.43 0.07 13.09
CA ALA A 59 13.74 -1.10 12.29
C ALA A 59 14.82 -0.81 11.23
N ALA A 60 14.77 0.36 10.59
CA ALA A 60 15.82 0.79 9.69
C ALA A 60 17.18 0.91 10.40
N ARG A 61 17.23 1.43 11.65
CA ARG A 61 18.49 1.49 12.42
C ARG A 61 19.07 0.11 12.70
N GLU A 62 18.21 -0.85 13.01
CA GLU A 62 18.58 -2.20 13.41
C GLU A 62 19.02 -3.07 12.21
N CYS A 63 18.29 -2.97 11.10
CA CYS A 63 18.37 -3.95 10.02
C CYS A 63 18.90 -3.41 8.68
N ALA A 64 19.17 -2.10 8.54
CA ALA A 64 19.62 -1.49 7.29
C ALA A 64 20.79 -2.21 6.61
N ALA A 65 21.76 -2.71 7.39
CA ALA A 65 22.93 -3.43 6.87
C ALA A 65 22.58 -4.74 6.14
N ASN A 66 21.40 -5.29 6.41
CA ASN A 66 20.90 -6.54 5.83
C ASN A 66 19.92 -6.30 4.67
N GLY A 67 19.78 -5.04 4.22
CA GLY A 67 18.89 -4.66 3.13
C GLY A 67 17.46 -4.34 3.56
N TRP A 68 16.68 -3.82 2.61
CA TRP A 68 15.33 -3.31 2.87
C TRP A 68 14.35 -4.40 3.32
N GLU A 69 14.48 -5.63 2.80
CA GLU A 69 13.61 -6.77 3.20
C GLU A 69 13.74 -7.05 4.70
N ALA A 70 14.96 -7.04 5.26
CA ALA A 70 15.18 -7.27 6.69
C ALA A 70 14.54 -6.18 7.57
N VAL A 71 14.44 -4.95 7.07
CA VAL A 71 13.74 -3.85 7.75
C VAL A 71 12.23 -4.09 7.72
N VAL A 72 11.66 -4.47 6.58
CA VAL A 72 10.24 -4.82 6.46
C VAL A 72 9.90 -6.04 7.32
N ASP A 73 10.77 -7.04 7.37
CA ASP A 73 10.61 -8.24 8.20
C ASP A 73 10.50 -7.86 9.69
N ARG A 74 11.39 -6.99 10.16
CA ARG A 74 11.39 -6.46 11.53
C ARG A 74 10.10 -5.68 11.83
N ILE A 75 9.67 -4.80 10.92
CA ILE A 75 8.45 -4.01 11.09
C ILE A 75 7.23 -4.93 11.17
N SER A 76 7.13 -5.88 10.25
CA SER A 76 6.00 -6.82 10.16
C SER A 76 5.84 -7.63 11.45
N ALA A 77 6.93 -8.14 12.01
CA ALA A 77 6.91 -8.88 13.27
C ALA A 77 6.50 -8.00 14.47
N GLN A 78 6.92 -6.74 14.51
CA GLN A 78 6.50 -5.79 15.56
C GLN A 78 5.01 -5.41 15.46
N LEU A 79 4.49 -5.26 14.24
CA LEU A 79 3.06 -5.04 14.01
C LEU A 79 2.23 -6.27 14.44
N CYS A 80 2.74 -7.48 14.22
CA CYS A 80 2.15 -8.71 14.76
C CYS A 80 2.15 -8.72 16.30
N ALA A 81 3.26 -8.32 16.93
CA ALA A 81 3.38 -8.28 18.39
C ALA A 81 2.37 -7.31 19.03
N ALA A 82 2.03 -6.21 18.35
CA ALA A 82 0.99 -5.29 18.81
C ALA A 82 -0.42 -5.92 18.86
N ASN A 83 -0.64 -7.03 18.14
CA ASN A 83 -1.93 -7.69 18.00
C ASN A 83 -2.07 -9.01 18.75
N ILE A 84 -0.97 -9.69 19.09
CA ILE A 84 -1.00 -11.08 19.58
C ILE A 84 -1.83 -11.30 20.85
N GLU A 85 -1.92 -10.30 21.72
CA GLU A 85 -2.72 -10.35 22.97
C GLU A 85 -4.21 -10.06 22.75
N ASN A 86 -4.56 -9.47 21.59
CA ASN A 86 -5.94 -9.13 21.23
C ASN A 86 -6.64 -10.29 20.50
N ILE A 87 -5.90 -11.32 20.11
CA ILE A 87 -6.40 -12.52 19.44
C ILE A 87 -6.20 -13.76 20.31
N THR A 88 -6.91 -14.86 20.01
CA THR A 88 -6.77 -16.13 20.74
C THR A 88 -5.84 -17.11 20.04
N GLY A 89 -5.77 -17.06 18.71
CA GLY A 89 -4.97 -17.88 17.83
C GLY A 89 -3.67 -17.17 17.40
N ARG A 90 -3.43 -17.14 16.09
CA ARG A 90 -2.14 -16.86 15.45
C ARG A 90 -2.14 -15.54 14.69
N VAL A 91 -0.95 -14.94 14.62
CA VAL A 91 -0.65 -13.91 13.63
C VAL A 91 -0.12 -14.55 12.35
N LEU A 92 -0.46 -14.00 11.19
CA LEU A 92 -0.04 -14.57 9.90
C LEU A 92 0.65 -13.53 9.01
N LEU A 93 1.85 -13.85 8.54
CA LEU A 93 2.67 -13.02 7.64
C LEU A 93 2.87 -13.69 6.29
N GLN A 94 2.79 -12.92 5.20
CA GLN A 94 2.96 -13.43 3.85
C GLN A 94 4.38 -13.25 3.34
N THR A 95 4.98 -14.32 2.81
CA THR A 95 6.29 -14.26 2.14
C THR A 95 6.23 -13.36 0.91
N SER A 96 7.39 -12.84 0.50
CA SER A 96 7.52 -11.95 -0.63
C SER A 96 7.02 -12.60 -1.92
N ALA A 97 6.23 -11.84 -2.68
CA ALA A 97 5.73 -12.27 -3.98
C ALA A 97 6.83 -12.25 -5.07
N PHE A 98 7.98 -11.60 -4.84
CA PHE A 98 9.15 -11.72 -5.73
C PHE A 98 9.79 -13.10 -5.68
N HIS A 99 9.61 -13.83 -4.57
CA HIS A 99 10.21 -15.14 -4.36
C HIS A 99 9.28 -16.31 -4.74
N ALA A 100 8.05 -16.04 -5.20
CA ALA A 100 6.97 -17.03 -5.34
C ALA A 100 7.31 -18.27 -6.20
N TYR A 101 8.26 -18.18 -7.13
CA TYR A 101 8.67 -19.30 -7.97
C TYR A 101 10.05 -19.88 -7.61
N ASP A 102 10.59 -19.51 -6.45
CA ASP A 102 11.90 -19.95 -5.94
C ASP A 102 11.77 -20.53 -4.53
N THR A 103 11.77 -21.85 -4.44
CA THR A 103 11.60 -22.58 -3.17
C THR A 103 12.57 -22.13 -2.10
N GLN A 104 13.86 -21.97 -2.44
CA GLN A 104 14.87 -21.66 -1.43
C GLN A 104 14.70 -20.23 -0.90
N LYS A 105 14.39 -19.26 -1.77
CA LYS A 105 14.12 -17.89 -1.32
C LYS A 105 12.88 -17.78 -0.44
N VAL A 106 11.84 -18.56 -0.70
CA VAL A 106 10.64 -18.62 0.16
C VAL A 106 10.98 -19.22 1.52
N VAL A 107 11.75 -20.32 1.56
CA VAL A 107 12.24 -20.90 2.82
C VAL A 107 13.06 -19.89 3.62
N ASP A 108 14.01 -19.22 2.97
CA ASP A 108 14.89 -18.24 3.63
C ASP A 108 14.09 -17.06 4.17
N HIS A 109 13.10 -16.56 3.43
CA HIS A 109 12.24 -15.48 3.90
C HIS A 109 11.35 -15.92 5.07
N ALA A 110 10.73 -17.10 5.00
CA ALA A 110 9.92 -17.65 6.07
C ALA A 110 10.73 -17.84 7.37
N ARG A 111 11.99 -18.28 7.28
CA ARG A 111 12.91 -18.38 8.41
C ARG A 111 13.25 -17.00 9.00
N ARG A 112 13.45 -15.97 8.18
CA ARG A 112 13.63 -14.59 8.67
C ARG A 112 12.41 -14.09 9.42
N TYR A 113 11.19 -14.34 8.90
CA TYR A 113 9.97 -14.00 9.62
C TYR A 113 9.84 -14.75 10.94
N ALA A 114 10.08 -16.07 10.95
CA ALA A 114 10.04 -16.86 12.18
C ALA A 114 11.01 -16.31 13.23
N PHE A 115 12.26 -16.01 12.84
CA PHE A 115 13.26 -15.40 13.70
C PHE A 115 12.78 -14.05 14.27
N GLU A 116 12.25 -13.15 13.43
CA GLU A 116 11.79 -11.84 13.88
C GLU A 116 10.54 -11.89 14.76
N LEU A 117 9.63 -12.84 14.51
CA LEU A 117 8.45 -13.10 15.35
C LEU A 117 8.85 -13.64 16.73
N GLU A 118 9.75 -14.63 16.78
CA GLU A 118 10.31 -15.14 18.05
C GLU A 118 11.06 -14.05 18.81
N ARG A 119 11.87 -13.23 18.10
CA ARG A 119 12.55 -12.05 18.66
C ARG A 119 11.57 -11.00 19.18
N ALA A 120 10.35 -10.94 18.63
CA ALA A 120 9.27 -10.08 19.12
C ALA A 120 8.45 -10.72 20.26
N GLY A 121 8.83 -11.92 20.73
CA GLY A 121 8.17 -12.63 21.82
C GLY A 121 6.99 -13.50 21.40
N ILE A 122 6.82 -13.76 20.11
CA ILE A 122 5.72 -14.60 19.58
C ILE A 122 6.26 -16.00 19.30
N PRO A 123 5.84 -17.03 20.06
CA PRO A 123 6.35 -18.38 19.88
C PRO A 123 5.76 -19.05 18.62
N LYS A 124 6.42 -20.11 18.11
CA LYS A 124 6.06 -20.80 16.85
C LYS A 124 4.62 -21.27 16.77
N GLU A 125 4.01 -21.62 17.89
CA GLU A 125 2.63 -22.08 17.98
C GLU A 125 1.61 -20.96 17.75
N ARG A 126 2.06 -19.70 17.92
CA ARG A 126 1.27 -18.47 17.86
C ARG A 126 1.48 -17.66 16.57
N PHE A 127 2.20 -18.21 15.59
CA PHE A 127 2.28 -17.63 14.25
C PHE A 127 2.16 -18.68 13.14
N CYS A 128 1.88 -18.22 11.93
CA CYS A 128 1.86 -19.06 10.73
C CYS A 128 2.32 -18.25 9.50
N ILE A 129 3.14 -18.85 8.63
CA ILE A 129 3.69 -18.15 7.46
C ILE A 129 2.85 -18.45 6.23
N LYS A 130 2.32 -17.42 5.59
CA LYS A 130 1.50 -17.51 4.38
C LYS A 130 2.42 -17.58 3.15
N ILE A 131 2.20 -18.60 2.33
CA ILE A 131 2.98 -18.90 1.13
C ILE A 131 2.01 -19.00 -0.06
N PRO A 132 2.25 -18.32 -1.18
CA PRO A 132 1.43 -18.48 -2.38
C PRO A 132 1.40 -19.94 -2.85
N VAL A 133 0.22 -20.45 -3.20
CA VAL A 133 0.10 -21.82 -3.71
C VAL A 133 0.38 -21.86 -5.21
N CYS A 134 1.66 -21.86 -5.55
CA CYS A 134 2.16 -21.96 -6.93
C CYS A 134 3.43 -22.82 -6.98
N PRO A 135 3.86 -23.27 -8.18
CA PRO A 135 5.12 -24.00 -8.33
C PRO A 135 6.29 -23.25 -7.69
N GLY A 136 7.21 -23.98 -7.07
CA GLY A 136 8.31 -23.39 -6.29
C GLY A 136 7.90 -23.00 -4.86
N ALA A 137 7.00 -22.04 -4.67
CA ALA A 137 6.63 -21.55 -3.34
C ALA A 137 6.04 -22.64 -2.45
N ILE A 138 5.04 -23.39 -2.92
CA ILE A 138 4.36 -24.37 -2.06
C ILE A 138 5.30 -25.50 -1.61
N ASN A 139 6.34 -25.80 -2.40
CA ASN A 139 7.39 -26.75 -2.05
C ASN A 139 8.25 -26.33 -0.85
N ALA A 140 8.17 -25.06 -0.42
CA ALA A 140 8.83 -24.61 0.80
C ALA A 140 8.13 -25.13 2.07
N ALA A 141 6.81 -25.37 2.01
CA ALA A 141 6.03 -25.73 3.20
C ALA A 141 6.46 -27.06 3.86
N PRO A 142 6.75 -28.17 3.14
CA PRO A 142 7.26 -29.38 3.77
C PRO A 142 8.61 -29.19 4.48
N ILE A 143 9.49 -28.33 3.95
CA ILE A 143 10.79 -28.01 4.53
C ILE A 143 10.58 -27.24 5.85
N LEU A 144 9.74 -26.20 5.81
CA LEU A 144 9.41 -25.39 6.98
C LEU A 144 8.68 -26.18 8.07
N LEU A 145 7.83 -27.13 7.68
CA LEU A 145 7.13 -28.01 8.60
C LEU A 145 8.10 -28.89 9.41
N GLN A 146 9.20 -29.38 8.80
CA GLN A 146 10.25 -30.12 9.50
C GLN A 146 10.96 -29.27 10.56
N GLU A 147 10.94 -27.94 10.41
CA GLU A 147 11.52 -26.96 11.34
C GLU A 147 10.51 -26.45 12.39
N GLY A 148 9.29 -27.00 12.38
CA GLY A 148 8.19 -26.59 13.25
C GLY A 148 7.53 -25.26 12.85
N ILE A 149 7.82 -24.74 11.65
CA ILE A 149 7.21 -23.52 11.14
C ILE A 149 5.95 -23.91 10.35
N ARG A 150 4.78 -23.63 10.91
CA ARG A 150 3.50 -23.92 10.24
C ARG A 150 3.22 -22.89 9.15
N THR A 151 2.59 -23.35 8.07
CA THR A 151 2.32 -22.54 6.87
C THR A 151 0.84 -22.49 6.50
N LEU A 152 0.46 -21.41 5.82
CA LEU A 152 -0.85 -21.22 5.21
C LEU A 152 -0.67 -21.11 3.69
N GLY A 153 -1.44 -21.86 2.90
CA GLY A 153 -1.50 -21.67 1.44
C GLY A 153 -2.41 -20.51 1.05
N THR A 154 -1.85 -19.40 0.55
CA THR A 154 -2.59 -18.19 0.11
C THR A 154 -2.61 -18.06 -1.42
N SER A 155 -3.33 -17.07 -1.97
CA SER A 155 -3.50 -16.88 -3.42
C SER A 155 -4.03 -18.16 -4.09
N LEU A 156 -5.01 -18.79 -3.43
CA LEU A 156 -5.60 -20.06 -3.81
C LEU A 156 -6.98 -19.83 -4.43
N PHE A 157 -7.17 -20.36 -5.63
CA PHE A 157 -8.35 -20.17 -6.47
C PHE A 157 -8.92 -21.48 -7.05
N SER A 158 -8.23 -22.61 -6.89
CA SER A 158 -8.61 -23.92 -7.46
C SER A 158 -8.49 -25.08 -6.48
N VAL A 159 -9.14 -26.20 -6.82
CA VAL A 159 -9.04 -27.48 -6.10
C VAL A 159 -7.64 -28.07 -6.23
N ALA A 160 -6.98 -27.95 -7.38
CA ALA A 160 -5.60 -28.43 -7.56
C ALA A 160 -4.62 -27.75 -6.59
N GLN A 161 -4.75 -26.43 -6.40
CA GLN A 161 -3.98 -25.71 -5.38
C GLN A 161 -4.31 -26.20 -3.96
N ALA A 162 -5.58 -26.46 -3.63
CA ALA A 162 -5.95 -27.01 -2.32
C ALA A 162 -5.33 -28.39 -2.07
N ILE A 163 -5.36 -29.30 -3.05
CA ILE A 163 -4.70 -30.61 -2.95
C ILE A 163 -3.20 -30.43 -2.74
N ALA A 164 -2.54 -29.53 -3.49
CA ALA A 164 -1.12 -29.24 -3.32
C ALA A 164 -0.79 -28.73 -1.92
N ALA A 165 -1.63 -27.85 -1.35
CA ALA A 165 -1.44 -27.36 0.02
C ALA A 165 -1.64 -28.46 1.07
N SER A 166 -2.57 -29.40 0.85
CA SER A 166 -2.73 -30.59 1.69
C SER A 166 -1.50 -31.50 1.61
N GLN A 167 -1.02 -31.82 0.40
CA GLN A 167 0.20 -32.60 0.18
C GLN A 167 1.42 -31.94 0.83
N ALA A 168 1.44 -30.62 0.87
CA ALA A 168 2.53 -29.83 1.45
C ALA A 168 2.51 -29.76 2.99
N GLY A 169 1.45 -30.27 3.62
CA GLY A 169 1.28 -30.23 5.07
C GLY A 169 1.00 -28.84 5.63
N CYS A 170 0.36 -27.95 4.84
CA CYS A 170 -0.07 -26.65 5.33
C CYS A 170 -1.08 -26.81 6.50
N LEU A 171 -0.98 -25.93 7.49
CA LEU A 171 -1.95 -25.87 8.60
C LEU A 171 -3.29 -25.28 8.13
N TYR A 172 -3.21 -24.26 7.28
CA TYR A 172 -4.36 -23.54 6.77
C TYR A 172 -4.28 -23.40 5.25
N ILE A 173 -5.42 -23.14 4.63
CA ILE A 173 -5.48 -22.49 3.32
C ILE A 173 -6.37 -21.25 3.40
N SER A 174 -6.07 -20.27 2.56
CA SER A 174 -6.94 -19.12 2.31
C SER A 174 -7.39 -19.09 0.86
N PRO A 175 -8.48 -19.81 0.53
CA PRO A 175 -9.13 -19.65 -0.76
C PRO A 175 -9.74 -18.25 -0.85
N TYR A 176 -9.50 -17.57 -1.95
CA TYR A 176 -10.00 -16.21 -2.16
C TYR A 176 -11.39 -16.27 -2.77
N TYR A 177 -12.36 -15.66 -2.10
CA TYR A 177 -13.71 -15.58 -2.62
C TYR A 177 -13.76 -14.64 -3.83
N ASN A 178 -13.32 -13.40 -3.65
CA ASN A 178 -13.13 -12.45 -4.74
C ASN A 178 -11.70 -12.45 -5.27
N GLU A 179 -11.53 -12.13 -6.55
CA GLU A 179 -10.22 -11.78 -7.09
C GLU A 179 -9.67 -10.49 -6.49
N ILE A 180 -8.35 -10.38 -6.41
CA ILE A 180 -7.70 -9.27 -5.69
C ILE A 180 -8.06 -7.90 -6.28
N ASN A 181 -8.22 -7.82 -7.60
CA ASN A 181 -8.51 -6.58 -8.30
C ASN A 181 -9.88 -5.99 -7.92
N ALA A 182 -10.83 -6.84 -7.52
CA ALA A 182 -12.17 -6.40 -7.12
C ALA A 182 -12.18 -5.53 -5.84
N HIS A 183 -11.09 -5.57 -5.05
CA HIS A 183 -10.90 -4.67 -3.91
C HIS A 183 -10.67 -3.22 -4.33
N ALA A 184 -10.05 -3.00 -5.49
CA ALA A 184 -9.77 -1.67 -6.05
C ALA A 184 -10.79 -1.25 -7.11
N ASP A 185 -11.26 -2.20 -7.92
CA ASP A 185 -12.25 -1.98 -8.98
C ASP A 185 -13.54 -2.77 -8.68
N ARG A 186 -14.54 -2.08 -8.16
CA ARG A 186 -15.82 -2.69 -7.81
C ARG A 186 -16.66 -3.08 -9.04
N THR A 187 -16.28 -2.71 -10.25
CA THR A 187 -17.04 -3.05 -11.47
C THR A 187 -16.92 -4.52 -11.85
N ILE A 188 -15.86 -5.20 -11.40
CA ILE A 188 -15.63 -6.63 -11.62
C ILE A 188 -16.06 -7.50 -10.44
N TRP A 189 -16.63 -6.89 -9.39
CA TRP A 189 -17.18 -7.61 -8.25
C TRP A 189 -18.50 -8.28 -8.64
N PRO A 190 -18.64 -9.62 -8.53
CA PRO A 190 -19.89 -10.32 -8.78
C PRO A 190 -20.89 -10.11 -7.63
N GLN A 191 -21.40 -8.87 -7.50
CA GLN A 191 -22.39 -8.53 -6.49
C GLN A 191 -23.63 -9.42 -6.63
N SER A 192 -24.08 -9.98 -5.51
CA SER A 192 -25.20 -10.90 -5.48
C SER A 192 -26.03 -10.68 -4.21
N ASP A 193 -27.35 -10.82 -4.34
CA ASP A 193 -28.30 -10.84 -3.23
C ASP A 193 -28.18 -12.12 -2.38
N ASP A 194 -27.59 -13.17 -2.95
CA ASP A 194 -27.33 -14.45 -2.29
C ASP A 194 -25.96 -14.99 -2.71
N PRO A 195 -24.87 -14.51 -2.08
CA PRO A 195 -23.52 -14.90 -2.46
C PRO A 195 -23.30 -16.41 -2.37
N ALA A 196 -23.92 -17.09 -1.39
CA ALA A 196 -23.74 -18.53 -1.21
C ALA A 196 -24.12 -19.34 -2.46
N LEU A 197 -25.16 -18.91 -3.18
CA LEU A 197 -25.67 -19.59 -4.36
C LEU A 197 -25.15 -19.03 -5.68
N LEU A 198 -24.91 -17.73 -5.75
CA LEU A 198 -24.72 -17.03 -7.04
C LEU A 198 -23.31 -16.49 -7.25
N HIS A 199 -22.50 -16.39 -6.19
CA HIS A 199 -21.13 -15.94 -6.36
C HIS A 199 -20.32 -17.01 -7.10
N THR A 200 -19.54 -16.60 -8.10
CA THR A 200 -18.85 -17.50 -9.03
C THR A 200 -17.86 -18.45 -8.35
N SER A 201 -17.23 -18.01 -7.26
CA SER A 201 -16.30 -18.84 -6.47
C SER A 201 -16.96 -19.80 -5.46
N SER A 202 -18.28 -19.72 -5.20
CA SER A 202 -18.94 -20.57 -4.17
C SER A 202 -18.83 -22.06 -4.47
N ALA A 203 -18.95 -22.43 -5.75
CA ALA A 203 -18.73 -23.80 -6.21
C ALA A 203 -17.37 -24.35 -5.79
N ARG A 204 -16.30 -23.59 -6.08
CA ARG A 204 -14.93 -24.00 -5.76
C ARG A 204 -14.69 -24.11 -4.25
N MET A 205 -15.34 -23.28 -3.42
CA MET A 205 -15.28 -23.44 -1.95
C MET A 205 -15.86 -24.78 -1.50
N MET A 206 -17.01 -25.17 -2.05
CA MET A 206 -17.64 -26.45 -1.75
C MET A 206 -16.79 -27.63 -2.24
N HIS A 207 -16.19 -27.52 -3.44
CA HIS A 207 -15.31 -28.54 -3.98
C HIS A 207 -14.05 -28.74 -3.13
N ILE A 208 -13.43 -27.64 -2.66
CA ILE A 208 -12.27 -27.69 -1.76
C ILE A 208 -12.63 -28.39 -0.45
N ARG A 209 -13.79 -28.08 0.14
CA ARG A 209 -14.24 -28.77 1.36
C ARG A 209 -14.45 -30.26 1.10
N ALA A 210 -15.12 -30.61 0.00
CA ALA A 210 -15.38 -32.01 -0.36
C ALA A 210 -14.08 -32.79 -0.59
N ILE A 211 -13.08 -32.19 -1.26
CA ILE A 211 -11.81 -32.86 -1.50
C ILE A 211 -11.03 -33.11 -0.21
N TYR A 212 -11.11 -32.21 0.77
CA TYR A 212 -10.50 -32.43 2.08
C TYR A 212 -11.23 -33.50 2.90
N GLN A 213 -12.56 -33.61 2.83
CA GLN A 213 -13.25 -34.75 3.43
C GLN A 213 -12.82 -36.07 2.79
N GLN A 214 -12.75 -36.11 1.45
CA GLN A 214 -12.26 -37.27 0.71
C GLN A 214 -10.84 -37.63 1.13
N LEU A 215 -9.91 -36.67 1.14
CA LEU A 215 -8.50 -36.90 1.50
C LEU A 215 -8.35 -37.31 2.96
N ALA A 216 -9.10 -36.72 3.89
CA ALA A 216 -9.11 -37.13 5.30
C ALA A 216 -9.58 -38.58 5.45
N ALA A 217 -10.65 -38.97 4.76
CA ALA A 217 -11.18 -40.33 4.77
C ALA A 217 -10.21 -41.35 4.11
N GLN A 218 -9.59 -40.98 2.99
CA GLN A 218 -8.69 -41.85 2.23
C GLN A 218 -7.33 -42.04 2.92
N THR A 219 -6.78 -40.97 3.50
CA THR A 219 -5.39 -40.97 3.99
C THR A 219 -5.27 -41.01 5.51
N GLY A 220 -6.32 -40.63 6.25
CA GLY A 220 -6.27 -40.41 7.69
C GLY A 220 -5.38 -39.24 8.13
N LYS A 221 -4.76 -38.51 7.19
CA LYS A 221 -3.84 -37.40 7.47
C LYS A 221 -4.61 -36.13 7.80
N GLU A 222 -3.96 -35.25 8.57
CA GLU A 222 -4.43 -33.89 8.82
C GLU A 222 -4.57 -33.13 7.50
N GLN A 223 -5.76 -32.57 7.27
CA GLN A 223 -6.02 -31.68 6.15
C GLN A 223 -5.95 -30.21 6.61
N PRO A 224 -5.50 -29.28 5.73
CA PRO A 224 -5.44 -27.87 6.09
C PRO A 224 -6.82 -27.34 6.50
N LEU A 225 -6.91 -26.50 7.53
CA LEU A 225 -8.15 -25.84 7.92
C LEU A 225 -8.48 -24.70 6.93
N ILE A 226 -9.75 -24.52 6.59
CA ILE A 226 -10.19 -23.54 5.59
C ILE A 226 -10.43 -22.18 6.25
N LYS A 227 -9.59 -21.20 5.89
CA LYS A 227 -9.67 -19.81 6.33
C LYS A 227 -10.00 -18.91 5.15
N ALA A 228 -11.29 -18.84 4.81
CA ALA A 228 -11.78 -18.08 3.66
C ALA A 228 -11.36 -16.61 3.74
N ALA A 229 -11.06 -16.00 2.59
CA ALA A 229 -10.51 -14.65 2.50
C ALA A 229 -11.07 -13.88 1.30
N SER A 230 -10.68 -12.60 1.18
CA SER A 230 -11.04 -11.72 0.06
C SER A 230 -12.54 -11.39 0.02
N PHE A 231 -13.08 -10.97 1.16
CA PHE A 231 -14.47 -10.50 1.30
C PHE A 231 -14.60 -9.02 0.99
N LEU A 232 -15.67 -8.67 0.29
CA LEU A 232 -16.02 -7.33 -0.15
C LEU A 232 -17.29 -6.80 0.51
N SER A 233 -18.12 -7.67 1.10
CA SER A 233 -19.32 -7.28 1.88
C SER A 233 -19.61 -8.21 3.07
N ALA A 234 -20.54 -7.79 3.92
CA ALA A 234 -21.02 -8.57 5.06
C ALA A 234 -21.83 -9.80 4.62
N GLU A 235 -22.59 -9.70 3.54
CA GLU A 235 -23.41 -10.78 2.97
C GLU A 235 -22.53 -11.93 2.48
N GLU A 236 -21.39 -11.62 1.87
CA GLU A 236 -20.41 -12.63 1.48
C GLU A 236 -19.82 -13.35 2.69
N ALA A 237 -19.48 -12.62 3.76
CA ALA A 237 -19.00 -13.24 4.99
C ALA A 237 -20.06 -14.15 5.62
N MET A 238 -21.32 -13.70 5.65
CA MET A 238 -22.44 -14.49 6.16
C MET A 238 -22.70 -15.77 5.34
N ALA A 239 -22.48 -15.75 4.03
CA ALA A 239 -22.62 -16.93 3.17
C ALA A 239 -21.72 -18.10 3.63
N PHE A 240 -20.53 -17.82 4.13
CA PHE A 240 -19.61 -18.85 4.62
C PHE A 240 -20.07 -19.49 5.94
N GLY A 241 -20.96 -18.84 6.67
CA GLY A 241 -21.62 -19.42 7.85
C GLY A 241 -22.52 -20.63 7.52
N GLU A 242 -22.84 -20.84 6.24
CA GLU A 242 -23.58 -22.00 5.74
C GLU A 242 -22.65 -23.09 5.16
N MET A 243 -21.43 -22.72 4.75
CA MET A 243 -20.53 -23.54 3.93
C MET A 243 -19.64 -24.50 4.73
N GLN A 244 -19.82 -24.55 6.06
CA GLN A 244 -19.01 -25.38 6.96
C GLN A 244 -17.50 -25.20 6.74
N VAL A 245 -17.03 -23.94 6.75
CA VAL A 245 -15.59 -23.61 6.81
C VAL A 245 -15.17 -23.33 8.25
N HIS A 246 -13.86 -23.41 8.53
CA HIS A 246 -13.33 -23.22 9.88
C HIS A 246 -13.28 -21.76 10.29
N SER A 247 -12.85 -20.89 9.38
CA SER A 247 -12.66 -19.47 9.68
C SER A 247 -12.93 -18.58 8.47
N ALA A 248 -13.20 -17.31 8.74
CA ALA A 248 -13.23 -16.25 7.75
C ALA A 248 -12.35 -15.09 8.24
N THR A 249 -11.39 -14.67 7.40
CA THR A 249 -10.58 -13.50 7.70
C THR A 249 -11.15 -12.25 7.04
N LEU A 250 -11.56 -11.30 7.87
CA LEU A 250 -12.45 -10.22 7.47
C LEU A 250 -11.74 -8.87 7.54
N PRO A 251 -11.80 -8.04 6.47
CA PRO A 251 -11.23 -6.71 6.51
C PRO A 251 -12.04 -5.80 7.44
N ALA A 252 -11.38 -4.78 7.99
CA ALA A 252 -11.96 -3.87 8.99
C ALA A 252 -13.31 -3.26 8.56
N GLY A 253 -13.46 -2.90 7.28
CA GLY A 253 -14.72 -2.36 6.75
C GLY A 253 -15.88 -3.36 6.80
N VAL A 254 -15.62 -4.64 6.50
CA VAL A 254 -16.65 -5.70 6.56
C VAL A 254 -17.01 -6.00 8.01
N LEU A 255 -16.02 -6.07 8.91
CA LEU A 255 -16.24 -6.23 10.35
C LEU A 255 -17.11 -5.11 10.93
N ALA A 256 -16.87 -3.85 10.50
CA ALA A 256 -17.65 -2.70 10.95
C ALA A 256 -19.13 -2.83 10.53
N VAL A 257 -19.40 -3.22 9.28
CA VAL A 257 -20.78 -3.44 8.79
C VAL A 257 -21.45 -4.59 9.55
N LEU A 258 -20.76 -5.72 9.71
CA LEU A 258 -21.29 -6.87 10.46
C LEU A 258 -21.61 -6.52 11.93
N SER A 259 -20.76 -5.71 12.56
CA SER A 259 -20.93 -5.28 13.95
C SER A 259 -22.08 -4.30 14.14
N GLN A 260 -22.40 -3.49 13.11
CA GLN A 260 -23.45 -2.47 13.19
C GLN A 260 -24.81 -2.98 12.71
N THR A 261 -24.86 -4.10 11.98
CA THR A 261 -26.08 -4.61 11.37
C THR A 261 -26.80 -5.58 12.33
N PRO A 262 -28.02 -5.27 12.80
CA PRO A 262 -28.81 -6.21 13.60
C PRO A 262 -29.21 -7.44 12.76
N ALA A 263 -29.08 -8.65 13.31
CA ALA A 263 -29.38 -9.89 12.60
C ALA A 263 -30.84 -9.95 12.09
N VAL A 264 -31.78 -9.37 12.82
CA VAL A 264 -33.20 -9.30 12.41
C VAL A 264 -33.43 -8.48 11.13
N ALA A 265 -32.50 -7.57 10.80
CA ALA A 265 -32.62 -6.67 9.65
C ALA A 265 -32.07 -7.26 8.34
N SER A 266 -31.27 -8.34 8.40
CA SER A 266 -30.63 -8.93 7.22
C SER A 266 -31.33 -10.22 6.76
N PRO A 267 -31.66 -10.36 5.47
CA PRO A 267 -32.11 -11.63 4.90
C PRO A 267 -31.12 -12.77 5.12
N SER A 268 -29.81 -12.51 5.02
CA SER A 268 -28.75 -13.51 5.17
C SER A 268 -28.73 -14.14 6.57
N ALA A 269 -29.05 -13.39 7.61
CA ALA A 269 -29.15 -13.92 8.98
C ALA A 269 -30.43 -14.72 9.26
N ARG A 270 -31.42 -14.68 8.36
CA ARG A 270 -32.61 -15.54 8.45
C ARG A 270 -32.35 -16.93 7.88
N ILE A 271 -31.29 -17.08 7.09
CA ILE A 271 -30.85 -18.37 6.60
C ILE A 271 -30.15 -19.09 7.75
N PRO A 272 -30.64 -20.28 8.18
CA PRO A 272 -30.00 -20.99 9.28
C PRO A 272 -28.59 -21.42 8.86
N GLY A 273 -27.57 -20.85 9.49
CA GLY A 273 -26.20 -21.31 9.33
C GLY A 273 -25.95 -22.64 10.05
N VAL A 274 -24.74 -23.16 9.91
CA VAL A 274 -24.28 -24.39 10.55
C VAL A 274 -23.45 -24.05 11.79
N PRO A 275 -23.50 -24.85 12.88
CA PRO A 275 -22.65 -24.60 14.04
C PRO A 275 -21.17 -24.74 13.69
N LYS A 276 -20.35 -23.86 14.28
CA LYS A 276 -18.88 -23.84 14.15
C LYS A 276 -18.25 -25.24 14.20
N LEU A 277 -17.37 -25.51 13.24
CA LEU A 277 -16.59 -26.74 13.18
C LEU A 277 -15.52 -26.77 14.27
N LEU A 278 -15.12 -27.97 14.69
CA LEU A 278 -13.93 -28.15 15.52
C LEU A 278 -12.69 -27.67 14.74
N GLU A 279 -11.78 -26.95 15.40
CA GLU A 279 -10.49 -26.58 14.82
C GLU A 279 -9.50 -27.76 14.89
N SER A 280 -9.83 -28.83 14.20
CA SER A 280 -8.97 -30.00 14.09
C SER A 280 -9.38 -30.83 12.89
N ASN A 281 -8.52 -31.79 12.51
CA ASN A 281 -8.83 -32.74 11.45
C ASN A 281 -10.14 -33.53 11.68
N ALA A 282 -10.57 -33.68 12.95
CA ALA A 282 -11.83 -34.34 13.29
C ALA A 282 -13.04 -33.70 12.60
N SER A 283 -12.97 -32.41 12.28
CA SER A 283 -14.05 -31.70 11.58
C SER A 283 -14.33 -32.21 10.16
N TYR A 284 -13.37 -32.85 9.49
CA TYR A 284 -13.60 -33.40 8.16
C TYR A 284 -14.35 -34.74 8.20
N PHE A 285 -14.41 -35.39 9.36
CA PHE A 285 -15.24 -36.55 9.63
C PHE A 285 -16.65 -36.17 10.12
N ASP A 286 -16.96 -34.88 10.16
CA ASP A 286 -18.28 -34.40 10.50
C ASP A 286 -19.27 -34.72 9.36
N GLU A 287 -20.18 -35.65 9.62
CA GLU A 287 -21.18 -36.12 8.66
C GLU A 287 -22.41 -35.21 8.56
N ARG A 288 -22.44 -34.08 9.28
CA ARG A 288 -23.55 -33.12 9.15
C ARG A 288 -23.64 -32.64 7.71
N ALA A 289 -24.78 -32.91 7.07
CA ALA A 289 -25.02 -32.49 5.70
C ALA A 289 -24.96 -30.95 5.58
N LEU A 290 -24.36 -30.48 4.48
CA LEU A 290 -24.51 -29.08 4.07
C LEU A 290 -25.99 -28.77 3.82
N PRO A 291 -26.43 -27.51 3.98
CA PRO A 291 -27.79 -27.11 3.66
C PRO A 291 -28.18 -27.54 2.24
N GLU A 292 -29.37 -28.14 2.08
CA GLU A 292 -29.84 -28.72 0.81
C GLU A 292 -29.78 -27.73 -0.36
N ARG A 293 -30.03 -26.45 -0.09
CA ARG A 293 -29.93 -25.35 -1.07
C ARG A 293 -28.55 -25.23 -1.73
N LEU A 294 -27.47 -25.61 -1.04
CA LEU A 294 -26.12 -25.56 -1.58
C LEU A 294 -25.81 -26.76 -2.49
N ALA A 295 -26.62 -27.82 -2.48
CA ALA A 295 -26.33 -29.05 -3.22
C ALA A 295 -26.26 -28.88 -4.74
N ALA A 296 -26.91 -27.86 -5.30
CA ALA A 296 -26.79 -27.52 -6.72
C ALA A 296 -25.46 -26.82 -7.03
N VAL A 297 -24.95 -26.01 -6.09
CA VAL A 297 -23.73 -25.21 -6.26
C VAL A 297 -22.51 -26.12 -6.42
N SER A 298 -22.42 -27.20 -5.63
CA SER A 298 -21.33 -28.19 -5.74
C SER A 298 -21.29 -28.96 -7.05
N LYS A 299 -22.35 -28.90 -7.87
CA LYS A 299 -22.46 -29.58 -9.17
C LYS A 299 -22.16 -28.66 -10.36
N THR A 300 -21.67 -27.45 -10.10
CA THR A 300 -21.29 -26.48 -11.13
C THR A 300 -19.85 -25.98 -10.89
N ASP A 301 -19.24 -25.34 -11.88
CA ASP A 301 -18.07 -24.47 -11.70
C ASP A 301 -18.18 -23.29 -12.67
N PRO A 302 -18.74 -22.15 -12.24
CA PRO A 302 -18.93 -20.98 -13.11
C PRO A 302 -17.62 -20.38 -13.64
N LEU A 303 -16.49 -20.68 -13.01
CA LEU A 303 -15.18 -20.17 -13.40
C LEU A 303 -14.48 -21.05 -14.45
N THR A 304 -15.05 -22.23 -14.75
CA THR A 304 -14.52 -23.19 -15.73
C THR A 304 -15.57 -23.42 -16.82
N PRO A 305 -15.58 -22.65 -17.92
CA PRO A 305 -16.55 -22.81 -18.99
C PRO A 305 -16.53 -24.23 -19.58
N GLY A 306 -17.67 -24.89 -19.61
CA GLY A 306 -17.78 -26.28 -20.12
C GLY A 306 -17.24 -27.34 -19.17
N TRP A 307 -17.11 -27.04 -17.86
CA TRP A 307 -16.69 -28.01 -16.86
C TRP A 307 -17.48 -29.32 -16.94
N ASP A 308 -16.75 -30.44 -16.92
CA ASP A 308 -17.25 -31.80 -17.11
C ASP A 308 -17.74 -32.48 -15.82
N GLY A 309 -17.68 -31.75 -14.69
CA GLY A 309 -18.03 -32.27 -13.37
C GLY A 309 -16.89 -33.02 -12.67
N VAL A 310 -15.70 -33.11 -13.29
CA VAL A 310 -14.55 -33.82 -12.73
C VAL A 310 -13.68 -32.85 -11.93
N LEU A 311 -13.39 -33.21 -10.69
CA LEU A 311 -12.47 -32.47 -9.83
C LEU A 311 -11.02 -32.88 -10.11
N ALA A 312 -10.09 -31.99 -9.76
CA ALA A 312 -8.66 -32.28 -9.80
C ALA A 312 -8.35 -33.58 -9.04
N SER A 313 -7.56 -34.46 -9.66
CA SER A 313 -7.25 -35.78 -9.10
C SER A 313 -6.39 -35.68 -7.83
N THR A 314 -6.76 -36.42 -6.79
CA THR A 314 -5.99 -36.57 -5.55
C THR A 314 -4.76 -37.46 -5.71
N GLU A 315 -4.69 -38.24 -6.79
CA GLU A 315 -3.59 -39.17 -7.06
C GLU A 315 -2.37 -38.49 -7.71
N ILE A 316 -2.53 -37.26 -8.20
CA ILE A 316 -1.44 -36.47 -8.78
C ILE A 316 -0.60 -35.88 -7.65
N ASP A 317 0.72 -36.14 -7.66
CA ASP A 317 1.67 -35.43 -6.80
C ASP A 317 1.91 -34.02 -7.37
N TYR A 318 1.26 -33.03 -6.77
CA TYR A 318 1.37 -31.63 -7.16
C TYR A 318 2.64 -30.95 -6.64
N LEU A 319 3.46 -31.64 -5.83
CA LEU A 319 4.74 -31.13 -5.33
C LEU A 319 5.93 -31.70 -6.12
N ALA A 320 5.75 -32.82 -6.82
CA ALA A 320 6.79 -33.42 -7.65
C ALA A 320 7.43 -32.41 -8.62
N ASN A 321 8.74 -32.55 -8.83
CA ASN A 321 9.54 -31.72 -9.73
C ASN A 321 9.40 -30.20 -9.50
N GLY A 322 9.28 -29.77 -8.24
CA GLY A 322 9.10 -28.35 -7.89
C GLY A 322 7.71 -27.81 -8.20
N GLY A 323 6.71 -28.69 -8.33
CA GLY A 323 5.33 -28.32 -8.60
C GLY A 323 4.97 -28.27 -10.07
N GLU A 324 5.63 -29.05 -10.92
CA GLU A 324 5.41 -29.05 -12.37
C GLU A 324 3.95 -29.40 -12.74
N ALA A 325 3.36 -30.39 -12.08
CA ALA A 325 1.96 -30.77 -12.28
C ALA A 325 0.99 -29.68 -11.80
N LEU A 326 1.32 -28.99 -10.71
CA LEU A 326 0.55 -27.84 -10.24
C LEU A 326 0.60 -26.70 -11.25
N GLY A 327 1.78 -26.45 -11.84
CA GLY A 327 1.95 -25.44 -12.88
C GLY A 327 1.06 -25.72 -14.10
N ARG A 328 1.01 -26.98 -14.56
CA ARG A 328 0.09 -27.39 -15.63
C ARG A 328 -1.37 -27.18 -15.26
N ALA A 329 -1.78 -27.63 -14.08
CA ALA A 329 -3.17 -27.49 -13.63
C ALA A 329 -3.60 -26.02 -13.51
N ILE A 330 -2.70 -25.14 -13.08
CA ILE A 330 -2.95 -23.69 -13.04
C ILE A 330 -3.07 -23.13 -14.47
N GLU A 331 -2.17 -23.53 -15.38
CA GLU A 331 -2.16 -23.05 -16.77
C GLU A 331 -3.42 -23.47 -17.55
N GLU A 332 -3.95 -24.66 -17.26
CA GLU A 332 -5.17 -25.22 -17.85
C GLU A 332 -6.47 -24.60 -17.30
N ASP A 333 -6.43 -23.88 -16.18
CA ASP A 333 -7.55 -23.16 -15.57
C ASP A 333 -7.38 -21.64 -15.75
N PRO A 334 -8.01 -21.03 -16.78
CA PRO A 334 -7.80 -19.61 -17.10
C PRO A 334 -8.12 -18.65 -15.95
N ALA A 335 -9.14 -18.97 -15.14
CA ALA A 335 -9.52 -18.13 -14.01
C ALA A 335 -8.47 -18.19 -12.91
N THR A 336 -7.96 -19.38 -12.59
CA THR A 336 -6.89 -19.54 -11.59
C THR A 336 -5.58 -18.92 -12.07
N LYS A 337 -5.20 -19.16 -13.33
CA LYS A 337 -4.01 -18.55 -13.95
C LYS A 337 -4.03 -17.03 -13.81
N GLN A 338 -5.11 -16.40 -14.27
CA GLN A 338 -5.23 -14.94 -14.27
C GLN A 338 -5.23 -14.38 -12.84
N ARG A 339 -6.06 -14.93 -11.95
CA ARG A 339 -6.20 -14.43 -10.57
C ARG A 339 -4.92 -14.60 -9.75
N LEU A 340 -4.18 -15.68 -9.95
CA LEU A 340 -2.87 -15.87 -9.33
C LEU A 340 -1.84 -14.87 -9.86
N ALA A 341 -1.77 -14.68 -11.17
CA ALA A 341 -0.86 -13.71 -11.78
C ALA A 341 -1.13 -12.29 -11.26
N ASP A 342 -2.41 -11.89 -11.21
CA ASP A 342 -2.83 -10.59 -10.69
C ASP A 342 -2.48 -10.42 -9.21
N ALA A 343 -2.76 -11.43 -8.37
CA ALA A 343 -2.41 -11.41 -6.96
C ALA A 343 -0.90 -11.21 -6.74
N LEU A 344 -0.07 -12.02 -7.40
CA LEU A 344 1.39 -11.91 -7.27
C LEU A 344 1.90 -10.57 -7.76
N LYS A 345 1.42 -10.10 -8.92
CA LYS A 345 1.83 -8.82 -9.49
C LYS A 345 1.49 -7.66 -8.56
N LEU A 346 0.28 -7.66 -8.01
CA LEU A 346 -0.15 -6.59 -7.12
C LEU A 346 0.68 -6.56 -5.83
N PHE A 347 0.94 -7.72 -5.22
CA PHE A 347 1.80 -7.79 -4.03
C PHE A 347 3.25 -7.36 -4.32
N GLN A 348 3.82 -7.71 -5.48
CA GLN A 348 5.13 -7.23 -5.91
C GLN A 348 5.18 -5.70 -6.03
N ASP A 349 4.15 -5.09 -6.63
CA ASP A 349 4.07 -3.63 -6.77
C ASP A 349 3.97 -2.92 -5.41
N VAL A 350 3.29 -3.54 -4.43
CA VAL A 350 3.23 -3.06 -3.05
C VAL A 350 4.58 -3.18 -2.35
N GLU A 351 5.30 -4.29 -2.54
CA GLU A 351 6.65 -4.48 -1.99
C GLU A 351 7.65 -3.45 -2.53
N LEU A 352 7.55 -3.06 -3.80
CA LEU A 352 8.37 -1.97 -4.35
C LEU A 352 8.11 -0.63 -3.65
N ARG A 353 6.87 -0.36 -3.23
CA ARG A 353 6.52 0.82 -2.45
C ARG A 353 7.05 0.75 -1.01
N MET A 354 7.00 -0.44 -0.39
CA MET A 354 7.63 -0.64 0.92
C MET A 354 9.14 -0.42 0.85
N LYS A 355 9.78 -0.96 -0.17
CA LYS A 355 11.20 -0.78 -0.43
C LYS A 355 11.55 0.71 -0.51
N ALA A 356 10.82 1.48 -1.31
CA ALA A 356 11.04 2.92 -1.45
C ALA A 356 10.93 3.66 -0.10
N LEU A 357 9.89 3.34 0.70
CA LEU A 357 9.68 3.93 2.02
C LEU A 357 10.84 3.59 2.99
N VAL A 358 11.29 2.34 2.99
CA VAL A 358 12.43 1.89 3.81
C VAL A 358 13.74 2.53 3.37
N GLU A 359 14.02 2.57 2.07
CA GLU A 359 15.24 3.18 1.52
C GLU A 359 15.30 4.68 1.83
N GLU A 360 14.15 5.38 1.83
CA GLU A 360 14.07 6.76 2.29
C GLU A 360 14.44 6.89 3.78
N ALA A 361 13.89 6.02 4.63
CA ALA A 361 14.19 6.00 6.06
C ALA A 361 15.67 5.68 6.35
N MET A 362 16.26 4.72 5.61
CA MET A 362 17.69 4.39 5.69
C MET A 362 18.57 5.57 5.27
N SER A 363 18.22 6.23 4.15
CA SER A 363 18.96 7.38 3.63
C SER A 363 18.92 8.61 4.55
N LYS A 364 17.82 8.80 5.30
CA LYS A 364 17.74 9.84 6.35
C LYS A 364 18.75 9.55 7.47
N GLN A 365 18.91 8.29 7.88
CA GLN A 365 19.85 7.92 8.94
C GLN A 365 21.32 8.08 8.54
N GLU A 366 21.68 7.75 7.31
CA GLU A 366 23.04 7.97 6.82
C GLU A 366 23.41 9.46 6.79
N ARG A 367 22.45 10.31 6.41
CA ARG A 367 22.59 11.78 6.48
C ARG A 367 22.74 12.28 7.91
N ASP A 368 21.96 11.75 8.85
CA ASP A 368 22.07 12.12 10.27
C ASP A 368 23.39 11.64 10.91
N ARG A 369 23.84 10.41 10.60
CA ARG A 369 25.13 9.87 11.07
C ARG A 369 26.33 10.64 10.51
N SER A 370 26.29 11.04 9.25
CA SER A 370 27.35 11.86 8.63
C SER A 370 27.38 13.29 9.20
N HIS A 371 26.24 13.88 9.55
CA HIS A 371 26.18 15.18 10.25
C HIS A 371 26.71 15.12 11.70
N VAL A 372 26.55 13.99 12.39
CA VAL A 372 27.13 13.78 13.73
C VAL A 372 28.64 13.54 13.65
N SER A 373 29.12 12.76 12.67
CA SER A 373 30.55 12.49 12.46
C SER A 373 31.33 13.76 12.09
N THR A 374 30.77 14.60 11.21
CA THR A 374 31.38 15.90 10.85
C THR A 374 31.44 16.87 12.04
N ARG A 375 30.47 16.87 12.96
CA ARG A 375 30.53 17.67 14.21
C ARG A 375 31.58 17.17 15.21
N LEU A 376 31.83 15.85 15.26
CA LEU A 376 32.87 15.25 16.11
C LEU A 376 34.27 15.54 15.57
N ASP A 377 34.48 15.46 14.25
CA ASP A 377 35.76 15.79 13.61
C ASP A 377 36.07 17.30 13.67
N SER A 378 35.04 18.15 13.55
CA SER A 378 35.15 19.60 13.75
C SER A 378 35.59 19.98 15.16
N ARG A 379 35.07 19.31 16.20
CA ARG A 379 35.47 19.55 17.60
C ARG A 379 36.88 19.07 17.91
N HIS A 380 37.36 18.01 17.26
CA HIS A 380 38.73 17.53 17.39
C HIS A 380 39.73 18.47 16.68
N ARG A 381 39.38 18.97 15.48
CA ARG A 381 40.17 19.97 14.75
C ARG A 381 40.19 21.33 15.47
N LEU A 382 39.08 21.75 16.08
CA LEU A 382 38.98 23.02 16.82
C LEU A 382 39.81 22.99 18.12
N LYS A 383 39.87 21.86 18.83
CA LYS A 383 40.75 21.70 20.01
C LYS A 383 42.24 21.78 19.65
N ASN A 384 42.65 21.20 18.52
CA ASN A 384 44.03 21.25 18.04
C ASN A 384 44.43 22.62 17.44
N LEU A 385 43.45 23.40 16.94
CA LEU A 385 43.67 24.74 16.41
C LEU A 385 43.75 25.80 17.53
N ILE A 386 42.94 25.67 18.60
CA ILE A 386 42.97 26.56 19.77
C ILE A 386 44.27 26.41 20.58
N ALA A 387 44.89 25.22 20.60
CA ALA A 387 46.19 25.01 21.24
C ALA A 387 47.38 25.64 20.49
N ARG A 388 47.21 26.05 19.21
CA ARG A 388 48.28 26.54 18.34
C ARG A 388 48.30 28.04 18.09
N LEU A 389 47.27 28.78 18.51
CA LEU A 389 47.15 30.22 18.24
C LEU A 389 47.00 30.99 19.54
N GLY A 390 48.11 31.06 20.29
CA GLY A 390 48.31 32.11 21.28
C GLY A 390 48.68 33.41 20.57
N ARG A 391 47.74 34.37 20.52
CA ARG A 391 47.94 35.83 20.54
C ARG A 391 46.64 36.53 20.15
N SER A 392 46.11 37.35 21.07
CA SER A 392 45.23 38.47 20.71
C SER A 392 46.01 39.44 19.81
N PRO A 393 45.34 40.09 18.83
CA PRO A 393 44.89 41.44 19.14
C PRO A 393 43.59 41.91 18.43
N THR A 394 42.96 42.89 19.08
CA THR A 394 42.19 44.01 18.51
C THR A 394 40.98 43.73 17.63
N PHE A 395 39.80 43.86 18.25
CA PHE A 395 38.50 44.04 17.60
C PHE A 395 38.49 45.33 16.77
N LEU A 396 38.47 45.17 15.44
CA LEU A 396 37.90 46.15 14.52
C LEU A 396 36.47 45.72 14.22
N SER A 397 35.53 46.54 14.66
CA SER A 397 34.11 46.40 14.42
C SER A 397 33.77 46.63 12.94
N ARG A 398 33.18 45.63 12.30
CA ARG A 398 32.35 45.75 11.09
C ARG A 398 31.22 44.70 11.12
N PRO A 399 30.11 44.98 10.43
CA PRO A 399 28.79 45.00 11.04
C PRO A 399 28.03 43.67 10.92
N ASN A 400 27.09 43.53 11.84
CA ASN A 400 26.04 42.53 11.86
C ASN A 400 25.18 42.67 10.58
N SER A 401 25.40 41.86 9.55
CA SER A 401 24.37 41.62 8.53
C SER A 401 23.54 40.42 8.98
N MET A 402 22.41 40.70 9.63
CA MET A 402 21.34 39.72 9.81
C MET A 402 21.02 39.12 8.43
N SER A 403 21.24 37.83 8.23
CA SER A 403 20.86 37.17 6.98
C SER A 403 19.33 37.26 6.85
N SER A 404 18.84 38.11 5.94
CA SER A 404 17.41 38.26 5.70
C SER A 404 16.82 36.95 5.19
N VAL A 405 15.67 36.54 5.74
CA VAL A 405 14.90 35.39 5.26
C VAL A 405 14.62 35.55 3.76
N PRO A 406 15.03 34.59 2.88
CA PRO A 406 14.80 34.67 1.45
C PRO A 406 13.29 34.74 1.18
N LYS A 407 12.89 35.65 0.29
CA LYS A 407 11.50 35.89 -0.07
C LYS A 407 11.25 35.38 -1.49
N LEU A 408 10.26 34.50 -1.65
CA LEU A 408 9.93 33.86 -2.92
C LEU A 408 8.44 33.99 -3.25
N LEU A 409 8.13 34.25 -4.52
CA LEU A 409 6.79 34.07 -5.07
C LEU A 409 6.77 32.76 -5.85
N VAL A 410 6.00 31.78 -5.39
CA VAL A 410 5.75 30.54 -6.13
C VAL A 410 4.37 30.62 -6.78
N ALA A 411 4.34 30.65 -8.11
CA ALA A 411 3.11 30.75 -8.88
C ALA A 411 2.87 29.52 -9.74
N GLY A 412 1.66 28.95 -9.65
CA GLY A 412 1.22 27.81 -10.45
C GLY A 412 0.52 28.25 -11.71
N LEU A 413 1.01 27.80 -12.88
CA LEU A 413 0.30 27.98 -14.13
C LEU A 413 -0.84 26.96 -14.25
N GLY A 414 -1.95 27.40 -14.84
CA GLY A 414 -3.13 26.58 -15.05
C GLY A 414 -4.37 27.38 -15.40
N ASN A 415 -5.47 26.67 -15.63
CA ASN A 415 -6.78 27.23 -15.88
C ASN A 415 -7.76 26.75 -14.80
N LEU A 416 -8.25 27.67 -13.96
CA LEU A 416 -9.25 27.35 -12.92
C LEU A 416 -10.49 26.59 -13.43
N PRO A 417 -11.05 26.90 -14.62
CA PRO A 417 -12.19 26.15 -15.15
C PRO A 417 -11.88 24.68 -15.49
N TYR A 418 -10.61 24.30 -15.58
CA TYR A 418 -10.17 22.96 -15.99
C TYR A 418 -9.20 22.36 -14.94
N PRO A 419 -9.66 22.09 -13.71
CA PRO A 419 -8.82 21.51 -12.67
C PRO A 419 -8.43 20.06 -12.99
N ASN A 420 -7.32 19.59 -12.43
CA ASN A 420 -6.78 18.22 -12.62
C ASN A 420 -6.43 17.85 -14.08
N THR A 421 -6.28 18.82 -14.96
CA THR A 421 -5.68 18.61 -16.30
C THR A 421 -4.16 18.76 -16.20
N ARG A 422 -3.42 18.20 -17.16
CA ARG A 422 -1.95 18.41 -17.24
C ARG A 422 -1.63 19.91 -17.31
N HIS A 423 -2.41 20.67 -18.08
CA HIS A 423 -2.30 22.12 -18.21
C HIS A 423 -2.50 22.87 -16.89
N SER A 424 -3.32 22.35 -15.98
CA SER A 424 -3.59 22.97 -14.67
C SER A 424 -2.78 22.37 -13.53
N LEU A 425 -1.76 21.57 -13.83
CA LEU A 425 -0.95 20.88 -12.84
C LEU A 425 -0.21 21.85 -11.90
N GLY A 426 0.28 22.98 -12.42
CA GLY A 426 0.94 24.00 -11.60
C GLY A 426 0.02 24.55 -10.50
N GLN A 427 -1.25 24.83 -10.83
CA GLN A 427 -2.24 25.28 -9.83
C GLN A 427 -2.61 24.18 -8.82
N LEU A 428 -2.73 22.93 -9.27
CA LEU A 428 -2.96 21.79 -8.38
C LEU A 428 -1.86 21.69 -7.31
N VAL A 429 -0.59 21.83 -7.72
CA VAL A 429 0.54 21.79 -6.79
C VAL A 429 0.54 22.99 -5.83
N ILE A 430 0.11 24.19 -6.27
CA ILE A 430 -0.06 25.34 -5.36
C ILE A 430 -1.08 25.05 -4.27
N ASP A 431 -2.20 24.41 -4.61
CA ASP A 431 -3.23 24.07 -3.63
C ASP A 431 -2.69 23.09 -2.58
N GLN A 432 -1.88 22.11 -2.99
CA GLN A 432 -1.25 21.17 -2.06
C GLN A 432 -0.12 21.80 -1.24
N LEU A 433 0.69 22.68 -1.83
CA LEU A 433 1.71 23.44 -1.09
C LEU A 433 1.06 24.33 -0.02
N ALA A 434 -0.05 25.01 -0.36
CA ALA A 434 -0.79 25.83 0.58
C ALA A 434 -1.32 25.01 1.76
N TRP A 435 -1.90 23.83 1.47
CA TRP A 435 -2.37 22.90 2.49
C TRP A 435 -1.23 22.42 3.40
N ARG A 436 -0.12 21.95 2.82
CA ARG A 436 1.04 21.42 3.56
C ARG A 436 1.74 22.47 4.43
N THR A 437 1.82 23.69 3.95
CA THR A 437 2.48 24.79 4.65
C THR A 437 1.56 25.53 5.64
N GLY A 438 0.26 25.25 5.61
CA GLY A 438 -0.75 25.99 6.37
C GLY A 438 -0.99 27.43 5.87
N ILE A 439 -0.43 27.81 4.72
CA ILE A 439 -0.65 29.14 4.12
C ILE A 439 -2.07 29.20 3.56
N ARG A 440 -2.92 30.04 4.16
CA ARG A 440 -4.29 30.25 3.69
C ARG A 440 -4.30 31.14 2.44
N LEU A 441 -4.87 30.65 1.35
CA LEU A 441 -5.07 31.44 0.14
C LEU A 441 -6.33 32.30 0.25
N SER A 442 -6.18 33.58 -0.05
CA SER A 442 -7.24 34.58 -0.13
C SER A 442 -7.44 35.01 -1.59
N SER A 443 -8.67 35.32 -1.97
CA SER A 443 -9.01 35.69 -3.35
C SER A 443 -9.06 37.22 -3.52
N ASP A 444 -8.40 37.74 -4.55
CA ASP A 444 -8.56 39.10 -5.04
C ASP A 444 -8.90 39.14 -6.54
N ARG A 445 -8.80 40.30 -7.18
CA ARG A 445 -9.06 40.46 -8.62
C ARG A 445 -8.08 39.66 -9.49
N GLU A 446 -6.82 39.56 -9.07
CA GLU A 446 -5.74 38.97 -9.87
C GLU A 446 -5.70 37.44 -9.73
N GLY A 447 -6.03 36.93 -8.55
CA GLY A 447 -5.92 35.50 -8.29
C GLY A 447 -6.25 35.09 -6.86
N PHE A 448 -5.78 33.91 -6.49
CA PHE A 448 -5.70 33.46 -5.11
C PHE A 448 -4.26 33.57 -4.64
N SER A 449 -4.05 34.22 -3.50
CA SER A 449 -2.72 34.46 -2.94
C SER A 449 -2.70 34.28 -1.42
N GLY A 450 -1.60 33.79 -0.90
CA GLY A 450 -1.34 33.69 0.53
C GLY A 450 0.15 33.76 0.79
N ALA A 451 0.55 34.35 1.92
CA ALA A 451 1.95 34.48 2.30
C ALA A 451 2.18 33.97 3.71
N GLY A 452 3.35 33.38 3.95
CA GLY A 452 3.77 32.92 5.27
C GLY A 452 5.26 32.60 5.29
N THR A 453 5.84 32.63 6.48
CA THR A 453 7.21 32.14 6.68
C THR A 453 7.14 30.65 7.03
N VAL A 454 7.81 29.82 6.24
CA VAL A 454 7.80 28.36 6.36
C VAL A 454 9.22 27.84 6.53
N MET A 455 9.35 26.67 7.14
CA MET A 455 10.62 25.94 7.20
C MET A 455 10.66 24.92 6.08
N LEU A 456 11.60 25.04 5.15
CA LEU A 456 11.86 24.08 4.07
C LEU A 456 13.28 23.55 4.23
N GLY A 457 13.43 22.25 4.51
CA GLY A 457 14.75 21.60 4.65
C GLY A 457 15.68 22.17 5.73
N GLY A 458 15.13 22.85 6.74
CA GLY A 458 15.92 23.54 7.77
C GLY A 458 16.17 25.02 7.47
N GLU A 459 15.74 25.52 6.32
CA GLU A 459 15.82 26.93 5.93
C GLU A 459 14.48 27.63 6.17
N SER A 460 14.54 28.79 6.83
CA SER A 460 13.38 29.69 6.90
C SER A 460 13.23 30.43 5.58
N VAL A 461 12.05 30.34 4.96
CA VAL A 461 11.72 30.97 3.68
C VAL A 461 10.39 31.73 3.81
N ALA A 462 10.37 32.98 3.40
CA ALA A 462 9.14 33.77 3.28
C ALA A 462 8.50 33.46 1.93
N LEU A 463 7.45 32.67 1.95
CA LEU A 463 6.81 32.11 0.77
C LEU A 463 5.50 32.85 0.49
N THR A 464 5.36 33.40 -0.71
CA THR A 464 4.09 33.84 -1.27
C THR A 464 3.64 32.82 -2.31
N LEU A 465 2.48 32.18 -2.09
CA LEU A 465 1.86 31.26 -3.04
C LEU A 465 0.83 32.01 -3.88
N PHE A 466 0.78 31.72 -5.18
CA PHE A 466 -0.15 32.37 -6.10
C PHE A 466 -0.71 31.44 -7.18
N LYS A 467 -2.02 31.56 -7.46
CA LYS A 467 -2.64 31.02 -8.66
C LYS A 467 -3.55 32.06 -9.31
N SER A 468 -3.37 32.27 -10.61
CA SER A 468 -4.12 33.28 -11.38
C SER A 468 -5.57 32.87 -11.61
N LYS A 469 -6.48 33.86 -11.68
CA LYS A 469 -7.86 33.66 -12.17
C LYS A 469 -7.98 33.72 -13.69
N TYR A 470 -6.97 34.28 -14.36
CA TYR A 470 -6.95 34.41 -15.81
C TYR A 470 -6.50 33.10 -16.47
N LEU A 471 -6.89 32.91 -17.73
CA LEU A 471 -6.44 31.77 -18.52
C LEU A 471 -4.91 31.78 -18.66
N MET A 472 -4.33 30.59 -18.75
CA MET A 472 -2.90 30.32 -18.73
C MET A 472 -2.12 31.13 -19.77
N ASN A 473 -2.67 31.32 -20.96
CA ASN A 473 -2.06 32.12 -22.03
C ASN A 473 -1.95 33.63 -21.71
N VAL A 474 -2.74 34.13 -20.75
CA VAL A 474 -2.80 35.55 -20.35
C VAL A 474 -2.59 35.74 -18.85
N SER A 475 -2.05 34.75 -18.13
CA SER A 475 -1.84 34.81 -16.68
C SER A 475 -0.63 35.64 -16.24
N GLY A 476 0.30 35.92 -17.16
CA GLY A 476 1.57 36.62 -16.89
C GLY A 476 1.41 37.97 -16.17
N PRO A 477 0.56 38.89 -16.65
CA PRO A 477 0.33 40.18 -16.01
C PRO A 477 -0.10 40.08 -14.54
N SER A 478 -0.94 39.10 -14.19
CA SER A 478 -1.43 38.91 -12.82
C SER A 478 -0.34 38.41 -11.86
N ILE A 479 0.51 37.50 -12.34
CA ILE A 479 1.67 37.00 -11.59
C ILE A 479 2.68 38.14 -11.37
N ALA A 480 2.93 38.94 -12.42
CA ALA A 480 3.82 40.10 -12.33
C ALA A 480 3.27 41.18 -11.37
N ALA A 481 1.95 41.40 -11.36
CA ALA A 481 1.30 42.28 -10.40
C ALA A 481 1.45 41.77 -8.96
N CYS A 482 1.30 40.46 -8.73
CA CYS A 482 1.54 39.85 -7.43
C CYS A 482 3.00 40.02 -6.96
N ALA A 483 3.98 39.81 -7.85
CA ALA A 483 5.39 40.03 -7.54
C ALA A 483 5.67 41.49 -7.14
N ARG A 484 5.17 42.46 -7.93
CA ARG A 484 5.30 43.90 -7.63
C ARG A 484 4.63 44.28 -6.31
N LYS A 485 3.42 43.78 -6.04
CA LYS A 485 2.67 44.01 -4.79
C LYS A 485 3.47 43.56 -3.56
N ASN A 486 4.27 42.50 -3.69
CA ASN A 486 5.12 41.97 -2.62
C ASN A 486 6.56 42.52 -2.64
N GLY A 487 6.88 43.44 -3.55
CA GLY A 487 8.24 44.00 -3.68
C GLY A 487 9.29 42.97 -4.11
N LEU A 488 8.90 41.93 -4.85
CA LEU A 488 9.78 40.83 -5.24
C LEU A 488 10.36 41.05 -6.65
N PRO A 489 11.70 40.98 -6.84
CA PRO A 489 12.29 41.03 -8.17
C PRO A 489 11.97 39.77 -8.98
N PRO A 490 12.11 39.78 -10.32
CA PRO A 490 11.87 38.60 -11.16
C PRO A 490 12.67 37.36 -10.74
N THR A 491 13.88 37.55 -10.21
CA THR A 491 14.74 36.46 -9.70
C THR A 491 14.17 35.78 -8.45
N SER A 492 13.24 36.39 -7.74
CA SER A 492 12.49 35.79 -6.62
C SER A 492 11.23 35.06 -7.06
N VAL A 493 10.91 35.05 -8.36
CA VAL A 493 9.72 34.39 -8.90
C VAL A 493 10.06 32.96 -9.32
N VAL A 494 9.29 32.01 -8.81
CA VAL A 494 9.33 30.58 -9.14
C VAL A 494 8.02 30.19 -9.80
N ILE A 495 8.10 29.63 -11.00
CA ILE A 495 6.92 29.20 -11.76
C ILE A 495 6.82 27.70 -11.81
N LEU A 496 5.67 27.15 -11.43
CA LEU A 496 5.31 25.75 -11.62
C LEU A 496 4.54 25.63 -12.93
N SER A 497 5.08 24.88 -13.89
CA SER A 497 4.48 24.71 -15.22
C SER A 497 4.56 23.26 -15.67
N ASP A 498 3.55 22.77 -16.38
CA ASP A 498 3.66 21.47 -17.05
C ASP A 498 4.76 21.48 -18.12
N SER A 499 5.30 20.30 -18.41
CA SER A 499 6.34 20.13 -19.41
C SER A 499 6.20 18.81 -20.13
N THR A 500 6.00 18.91 -21.45
CA THR A 500 5.91 17.76 -22.35
C THR A 500 7.28 17.29 -22.88
N ASP A 501 8.32 18.11 -22.65
CA ASP A 501 9.72 17.77 -22.91
C ASP A 501 10.28 16.74 -21.90
N HIS A 502 9.60 16.51 -20.79
CA HIS A 502 10.06 15.62 -19.71
C HIS A 502 9.05 14.51 -19.47
N ASP A 503 9.56 13.34 -19.11
CA ASP A 503 8.73 12.16 -18.81
C ASP A 503 7.74 12.44 -17.68
N ARG A 504 6.64 11.69 -17.69
CA ARG A 504 5.60 11.79 -16.65
C ARG A 504 6.23 11.62 -15.25
N CYS A 505 5.76 12.39 -14.28
CA CYS A 505 6.20 12.31 -12.89
C CYS A 505 7.70 12.62 -12.69
N THR A 506 8.28 13.46 -13.55
CA THR A 506 9.65 13.96 -13.36
C THR A 506 9.65 15.46 -13.09
N LEU A 507 10.63 15.94 -12.32
CA LEU A 507 10.79 17.37 -12.04
C LEU A 507 12.16 17.85 -12.51
N LYS A 508 12.18 18.98 -13.21
CA LYS A 508 13.40 19.72 -13.51
C LYS A 508 13.23 21.19 -13.16
N TYR A 509 14.20 21.76 -12.46
CA TYR A 509 14.22 23.20 -12.20
C TYR A 509 15.37 23.88 -12.92
N ARG A 510 15.18 25.14 -13.33
CA ARG A 510 16.22 25.99 -13.92
C ARG A 510 15.94 27.47 -13.69
N LEU A 511 16.98 28.29 -13.69
CA LEU A 511 16.87 29.74 -13.83
C LEU A 511 16.90 30.09 -15.33
N GLY A 512 16.05 31.01 -15.77
CA GLY A 512 16.11 31.50 -17.15
C GLY A 512 15.49 30.56 -18.20
N GLY A 513 15.75 30.88 -19.47
CA GLY A 513 15.39 30.05 -20.64
C GLY A 513 14.26 30.62 -21.51
N SER A 514 14.11 30.07 -22.71
CA SER A 514 13.02 30.43 -23.63
C SER A 514 11.68 29.85 -23.16
N ALA A 515 10.55 30.32 -23.69
CA ALA A 515 9.24 29.77 -23.35
C ALA A 515 9.05 28.31 -23.81
N ASN A 516 9.86 27.80 -24.75
CA ASN A 516 9.73 26.46 -25.33
C ASN A 516 8.28 26.13 -25.74
N GLY A 517 7.59 27.06 -26.41
CA GLY A 517 6.20 26.87 -26.85
C GLY A 517 5.13 26.98 -25.74
N HIS A 518 5.51 27.07 -24.46
CA HIS A 518 4.55 27.16 -23.37
C HIS A 518 3.94 28.57 -23.25
N ASN A 519 2.65 28.70 -23.55
CA ASN A 519 1.96 30.00 -23.64
C ASN A 519 1.95 30.79 -22.32
N GLY A 520 1.76 30.15 -21.17
CA GLY A 520 1.82 30.87 -19.88
C GLY A 520 3.21 31.40 -19.51
N VAL A 521 4.27 30.64 -19.82
CA VAL A 521 5.64 31.12 -19.66
C VAL A 521 5.93 32.29 -20.61
N LYS A 522 5.46 32.22 -21.87
CA LYS A 522 5.55 33.33 -22.84
C LYS A 522 4.86 34.59 -22.32
N SER A 523 3.63 34.44 -21.80
CA SER A 523 2.85 35.52 -21.18
C SER A 523 3.61 36.18 -20.03
N LEU A 524 4.22 35.37 -19.16
CA LEU A 524 4.97 35.87 -18.03
C LEU A 524 6.27 36.58 -18.42
N ILE A 525 7.05 36.04 -19.37
CA ILE A 525 8.26 36.70 -19.89
C ILE A 525 7.89 38.11 -20.40
N SER A 526 6.79 38.21 -21.16
CA SER A 526 6.31 39.50 -21.66
C SER A 526 5.91 40.45 -20.53
N ALA A 527 5.26 39.94 -19.47
CA ALA A 527 4.78 40.76 -18.36
C ALA A 527 5.86 41.20 -17.37
N LEU A 528 6.90 40.38 -17.17
CA LEU A 528 8.06 40.70 -16.33
C LEU A 528 9.14 41.49 -17.09
N GLY A 529 9.10 41.51 -18.43
CA GLY A 529 10.13 42.14 -19.27
C GLY A 529 11.47 41.39 -19.24
N THR A 530 11.51 40.19 -18.68
CA THR A 530 12.72 39.37 -18.55
C THR A 530 12.37 37.89 -18.48
N ASN A 531 13.30 37.03 -18.89
CA ASN A 531 13.22 35.59 -18.67
C ASN A 531 13.96 35.12 -17.42
N GLN A 532 14.61 36.03 -16.67
CA GLN A 532 15.43 35.73 -15.48
C GLN A 532 14.58 35.47 -14.23
N PHE A 533 13.80 34.40 -14.28
CA PHE A 533 13.04 33.86 -13.15
C PHE A 533 13.18 32.34 -13.09
N HIS A 534 12.93 31.76 -11.92
CA HIS A 534 13.04 30.31 -11.71
C HIS A 534 11.83 29.57 -12.26
N ARG A 535 12.08 28.38 -12.81
CA ARG A 535 11.04 27.51 -13.36
C ARG A 535 11.22 26.12 -12.82
N ILE A 536 10.16 25.58 -12.25
CA ILE A 536 10.02 24.19 -11.87
C ILE A 536 9.07 23.57 -12.91
N ARG A 537 9.63 22.74 -13.77
CA ARG A 537 8.93 22.05 -14.85
C ARG A 537 8.47 20.69 -14.35
N LEU A 538 7.16 20.48 -14.39
CA LEU A 538 6.46 19.28 -13.94
C LEU A 538 6.20 18.39 -15.16
N GLY A 539 6.89 17.26 -15.23
CA GLY A 539 6.87 16.36 -16.38
C GLY A 539 5.52 15.68 -16.54
N VAL A 540 4.91 15.88 -17.70
CA VAL A 540 3.62 15.29 -18.09
C VAL A 540 3.76 14.38 -19.31
N GLY A 541 4.98 14.16 -19.80
CA GLY A 541 5.27 13.38 -20.99
C GLY A 541 4.65 13.98 -22.25
N LYS A 542 4.70 13.23 -23.34
CA LYS A 542 4.07 13.56 -24.62
C LYS A 542 3.45 12.31 -25.22
N GLU A 543 2.36 12.48 -25.96
CA GLU A 543 1.74 11.41 -26.74
C GLU A 543 1.95 11.69 -28.22
N SER A 544 2.45 10.72 -28.98
CA SER A 544 2.95 10.97 -30.34
C SER A 544 1.86 11.22 -31.39
N LEU A 545 0.63 10.78 -31.12
CA LEU A 545 -0.50 10.78 -32.06
C LEU A 545 -1.58 11.83 -31.73
N MET A 546 -1.36 12.68 -30.71
CA MET A 546 -2.35 13.65 -30.23
C MET A 546 -1.84 15.07 -30.39
N GLU A 547 -2.71 15.99 -30.81
CA GLU A 547 -2.40 17.42 -30.85
C GLU A 547 -2.03 17.94 -29.46
N MET A 548 -0.99 18.77 -29.39
CA MET A 548 -0.40 19.19 -28.11
C MET A 548 -1.42 19.91 -27.21
N SER A 549 -2.29 20.74 -27.79
CA SER A 549 -3.35 21.45 -27.05
C SER A 549 -4.35 20.48 -26.41
N ASP A 550 -4.70 19.41 -27.11
CA ASP A 550 -5.67 18.42 -26.62
C ASP A 550 -5.02 17.54 -25.54
N TYR A 551 -3.75 17.16 -25.75
CA TYR A 551 -2.99 16.35 -24.79
C TYR A 551 -2.86 17.03 -23.42
N VAL A 552 -2.49 18.31 -23.40
CA VAL A 552 -2.32 19.05 -22.14
C VAL A 552 -3.67 19.35 -21.47
N MET A 553 -4.75 19.49 -22.24
CA MET A 553 -6.11 19.62 -21.70
C MET A 553 -6.68 18.30 -21.17
N GLY A 554 -6.04 17.17 -21.46
CA GLY A 554 -6.35 15.87 -20.87
C GLY A 554 -6.17 15.84 -19.35
N ARG A 555 -7.00 15.04 -18.67
CA ARG A 555 -6.92 14.82 -17.22
C ARG A 555 -5.65 14.05 -16.85
N LEU A 556 -5.10 14.38 -15.68
CA LEU A 556 -4.09 13.56 -15.01
C LEU A 556 -4.71 12.19 -14.70
N SER A 557 -3.95 11.11 -14.93
CA SER A 557 -4.30 9.78 -14.42
C SER A 557 -4.32 9.77 -12.90
N SER A 558 -4.97 8.77 -12.29
CA SER A 558 -4.98 8.60 -10.83
C SER A 558 -3.55 8.52 -10.25
N TYR A 559 -2.63 7.87 -10.97
CA TYR A 559 -1.21 7.81 -10.61
C TYR A 559 -0.54 9.18 -10.68
N GLU A 560 -0.64 9.91 -11.80
CA GLU A 560 -0.02 11.24 -11.95
C GLU A 560 -0.57 12.21 -10.91
N LYS A 561 -1.90 12.19 -10.68
CA LYS A 561 -2.54 13.05 -9.68
C LYS A 561 -1.97 12.75 -8.29
N ARG A 562 -1.94 11.47 -7.90
CA ARG A 562 -1.42 11.05 -6.59
C ARG A 562 0.05 11.42 -6.42
N PHE A 563 0.89 11.16 -7.43
CA PHE A 563 2.30 11.53 -7.42
C PHE A 563 2.47 13.03 -7.14
N TRP A 564 1.77 13.90 -7.89
CA TRP A 564 1.93 15.35 -7.74
C TRP A 564 1.29 15.93 -6.46
N THR A 565 0.44 15.17 -5.77
CA THR A 565 -0.07 15.54 -4.44
C THR A 565 0.72 14.94 -3.27
N GLU A 566 1.59 13.96 -3.52
CA GLU A 566 2.44 13.28 -2.52
C GLU A 566 3.93 13.50 -2.87
N GLU A 567 4.61 12.51 -3.44
CA GLU A 567 6.06 12.50 -3.73
C GLU A 567 6.52 13.73 -4.55
N GLY A 568 5.77 14.11 -5.57
CA GLY A 568 6.06 15.28 -6.40
C GLY A 568 6.04 16.58 -5.61
N LEU A 569 5.26 16.66 -4.53
CA LEU A 569 5.20 17.82 -3.63
C LEU A 569 6.50 17.96 -2.82
N ASP A 570 7.12 16.84 -2.42
CA ASP A 570 8.44 16.83 -1.79
C ASP A 570 9.51 17.33 -2.76
N LEU A 571 9.48 16.86 -4.01
CA LEU A 571 10.41 17.32 -5.05
C LEU A 571 10.28 18.83 -5.31
N VAL A 572 9.04 19.33 -5.36
CA VAL A 572 8.78 20.78 -5.53
C VAL A 572 9.27 21.56 -4.32
N SER A 573 9.01 21.08 -3.10
CA SER A 573 9.47 21.73 -1.86
C SER A 573 10.99 21.81 -1.79
N ALA A 574 11.68 20.70 -2.11
CA ALA A 574 13.13 20.66 -2.20
C ALA A 574 13.68 21.58 -3.30
N ALA A 575 13.01 21.68 -4.45
CA ALA A 575 13.41 22.61 -5.50
C ALA A 575 13.26 24.08 -5.07
N ILE A 576 12.21 24.44 -4.33
CA ILE A 576 12.01 25.78 -3.75
C ILE A 576 13.12 26.09 -2.73
N GLU A 577 13.46 25.13 -1.88
CA GLU A 577 14.57 25.24 -0.92
C GLU A 577 15.90 25.52 -1.64
N GLN A 578 16.21 24.76 -2.70
CA GLN A 578 17.42 24.97 -3.50
C GLN A 578 17.46 26.36 -4.15
N VAL A 579 16.31 26.90 -4.55
CA VAL A 579 16.20 28.29 -5.03
C VAL A 579 16.47 29.28 -3.89
N ALA A 580 15.89 29.05 -2.71
CA ALA A 580 16.07 29.92 -1.55
C ALA A 580 17.53 29.96 -1.07
N LEU A 581 18.23 28.82 -1.09
CA LEU A 581 19.65 28.72 -0.74
C LEU A 581 20.52 29.54 -1.71
N LYS A 582 20.28 29.43 -3.02
CA LYS A 582 21.01 30.19 -4.05
C LYS A 582 20.78 31.70 -4.01
N MET A 583 19.76 32.17 -3.30
CA MET A 583 19.53 33.60 -3.08
C MET A 583 20.31 34.18 -1.90
N LYS A 584 20.86 33.31 -1.04
CA LYS A 584 21.70 33.73 0.10
C LYS A 584 23.18 33.79 -0.26
N GLU A 585 23.60 33.04 -1.28
CA GLU A 585 24.91 33.12 -1.94
C GLU A 585 25.02 34.39 -2.80
#